data_AF-A0A7Z8QYB9-F1
#
_entry.id   AF-A0A7Z8QYB9-F1
#
_cell.length_a   1.000
_cell.length_b   1.000
_cell.length_c   1.000
_cell.angle_alpha   90.00
_cell.angle_beta   90.00
_cell.angle_gamma   90.00
#
_symmetry.space_group_name_H-M   'P 1'
#
loop_
_entity.id
_entity.type
_entity.pdbx_description
1 polymer ?
#
loop_
_entity_poly.entity_id
_entity_poly.type
_entity_poly.pdbx_seq_one_letter_code
_entity_poly.pdbx_strand_id
1 'polypeptide(L)'
;MATSNGSTAIRDKILASLARYRALRIGKFPCAFWRLSSRPGLTASDVFFFDVRDQAKKHVTSFNGAPMFIQVTYKGNKTDLSQVNVVMANWDLSTIESVPASDLLMVIPASDESDGFVIFKTTEPGYFIIADK
;
A
#
# COMPACT_ATOMS: atom_id res chain seq x y z
N MET A 1 -21.07 2.42 19.41
CA MET A 1 -20.29 1.16 19.46
C MET A 1 -19.78 0.92 18.04
N ALA A 2 -18.53 1.26 17.77
CA ALA A 2 -17.96 1.32 16.43
C ALA A 2 -16.67 0.50 16.35
N THR A 3 -16.32 0.13 15.11
CA THR A 3 -15.02 -0.34 14.60
C THR A 3 -14.68 -1.84 14.69
N SER A 4 -15.15 -2.62 13.71
CA SER A 4 -14.48 -3.87 13.26
C SER A 4 -14.53 -4.12 11.73
N ASN A 5 -15.27 -3.29 10.97
CA ASN A 5 -15.50 -3.53 9.52
C ASN A 5 -14.41 -2.94 8.59
N GLY A 6 -13.50 -2.10 9.11
CA GLY A 6 -12.46 -1.47 8.31
C GLY A 6 -11.29 -2.41 7.97
N SER A 7 -10.87 -3.25 8.93
CA SER A 7 -9.73 -4.16 8.76
C SER A 7 -10.05 -5.32 7.81
N THR A 8 -11.27 -5.87 7.86
CA THR A 8 -11.75 -6.87 6.90
C THR A 8 -11.86 -6.31 5.48
N ALA A 9 -12.38 -5.09 5.33
CA ALA A 9 -12.48 -4.45 4.02
C ALA A 9 -11.11 -4.20 3.37
N ILE A 10 -10.08 -3.88 4.16
CA ILE A 10 -8.71 -3.69 3.65
C ILE A 10 -8.06 -5.04 3.32
N ARG A 11 -8.22 -6.04 4.19
CA ARG A 11 -7.73 -7.41 3.96
C ARG A 11 -8.28 -8.01 2.66
N ASP A 12 -9.56 -7.83 2.41
CA ASP A 12 -10.22 -8.34 1.20
C ASP A 12 -9.70 -7.67 -0.07
N LYS A 13 -9.38 -6.37 0.00
CA LYS A 13 -8.76 -5.63 -1.12
C LYS A 13 -7.35 -6.13 -1.43
N ILE A 14 -6.55 -6.44 -0.41
CA ILE A 14 -5.18 -6.98 -0.58
C ILE A 14 -5.21 -8.38 -1.19
N LEU A 15 -6.06 -9.27 -0.65
CA LEU A 15 -6.23 -10.63 -1.19
C LEU A 15 -6.71 -10.60 -2.65
N ALA A 16 -7.64 -9.69 -2.96
CA ALA A 16 -8.10 -9.48 -4.33
C ALA A 16 -6.96 -9.04 -5.24
N SER A 17 -6.14 -8.05 -4.84
CA SER A 17 -5.01 -7.56 -5.65
C SER A 17 -3.97 -8.66 -5.94
N LEU A 18 -3.60 -9.43 -4.91
CA LEU A 18 -2.65 -10.55 -5.04
C LEU A 18 -3.17 -11.66 -5.97
N ALA A 19 -4.47 -11.96 -5.93
CA ALA A 19 -5.09 -12.92 -6.83
C ALA A 19 -5.01 -12.46 -8.30
N ARG A 20 -5.17 -11.14 -8.57
CA ARG A 20 -4.99 -10.57 -9.92
C ARG A 20 -3.55 -10.71 -10.40
N TYR A 21 -2.59 -10.42 -9.54
CA TYR A 21 -1.18 -10.52 -9.87
C TYR A 21 -0.77 -11.96 -10.20
N ARG A 22 -1.31 -12.95 -9.46
CA ARG A 22 -1.12 -14.37 -9.78
C ARG A 22 -1.79 -14.76 -11.11
N ALA A 23 -2.98 -14.24 -11.41
CA ALA A 23 -3.67 -14.51 -12.68
C ALA A 23 -2.93 -13.90 -13.89
N LEU A 24 -2.38 -12.69 -13.76
CA LEU A 24 -1.49 -12.05 -14.75
C LEU A 24 -0.31 -12.96 -15.08
N ARG A 25 0.33 -13.51 -14.04
CA ARG A 25 1.54 -14.34 -14.17
C ARG A 25 1.27 -15.69 -14.85
N ILE A 26 0.03 -16.19 -14.81
CA ILE A 26 -0.38 -17.48 -15.41
C ILE A 26 -0.93 -17.29 -16.83
N GLY A 27 -1.05 -16.05 -17.33
CA GLY A 27 -1.48 -15.75 -18.71
C GLY A 27 -2.93 -16.15 -19.02
N LYS A 28 -3.74 -16.50 -18.01
CA LYS A 28 -5.11 -16.98 -18.18
C LYS A 28 -6.08 -16.00 -17.57
N PHE A 29 -6.45 -14.99 -18.36
CA PHE A 29 -7.47 -14.02 -17.98
C PHE A 29 -8.84 -14.43 -18.50
N PRO A 30 -9.75 -14.92 -17.63
CA PRO A 30 -11.13 -15.12 -18.02
C PRO A 30 -11.83 -13.76 -18.21
N CYS A 31 -12.70 -13.67 -19.22
CA CYS A 31 -13.45 -12.46 -19.60
C CYS A 31 -14.27 -11.82 -18.44
N ALA A 32 -14.55 -12.58 -17.38
CA ALA A 32 -15.16 -12.08 -16.14
C ALA A 32 -14.27 -11.05 -15.39
N PHE A 33 -12.94 -11.12 -15.55
CA PHE A 33 -11.98 -10.22 -14.93
C PHE A 33 -12.02 -8.81 -15.54
N TRP A 34 -12.15 -8.71 -16.87
CA TRP A 34 -12.36 -7.45 -17.59
C TRP A 34 -13.66 -6.75 -17.15
N ARG A 35 -14.67 -7.54 -16.78
CA ARG A 35 -15.96 -7.05 -16.28
C ARG A 35 -15.89 -6.50 -14.84
N LEU A 36 -14.84 -6.83 -14.11
CA LEU A 36 -14.58 -6.35 -12.74
C LEU A 36 -13.65 -5.13 -12.72
N SER A 37 -12.75 -4.98 -13.69
CA SER A 37 -11.94 -3.76 -13.85
C SER A 37 -12.75 -2.57 -14.35
N SER A 38 -13.90 -2.80 -15.00
CA SER A 38 -14.77 -1.75 -15.51
C SER A 38 -15.78 -1.20 -14.49
N ARG A 39 -15.72 -1.60 -13.21
CA ARG A 39 -16.57 -1.05 -12.15
C ARG A 39 -15.93 0.22 -11.57
N PRO A 40 -16.47 1.42 -11.85
CA PRO A 40 -15.99 2.65 -11.22
C PRO A 40 -16.33 2.55 -9.73
N GLY A 41 -15.30 2.50 -8.87
CA GLY A 41 -15.47 2.33 -7.42
C GLY A 41 -14.64 1.20 -6.81
N LEU A 42 -14.02 0.34 -7.61
CA LEU A 42 -12.97 -0.56 -7.14
C LEU A 42 -11.66 0.22 -7.09
N THR A 43 -11.46 0.96 -6.01
CA THR A 43 -10.30 1.84 -5.75
C THR A 43 -9.01 1.24 -6.32
N ALA A 44 -8.52 1.82 -7.41
CA ALA A 44 -7.22 1.53 -8.01
C ALA A 44 -6.13 2.12 -7.10
N SER A 45 -5.95 1.52 -5.93
CA SER A 45 -4.77 1.76 -5.10
C SER A 45 -3.64 0.94 -5.71
N ASP A 46 -2.88 1.59 -6.60
CA ASP A 46 -1.62 1.06 -7.14
C ASP A 46 -0.68 0.78 -5.96
N VAL A 47 -0.30 -0.48 -5.77
CA VAL A 47 0.59 -0.92 -4.69
C VAL A 47 2.03 -0.76 -5.15
N PHE A 48 2.74 0.20 -4.57
CA PHE A 48 4.17 0.41 -4.83
C PHE A 48 5.00 -0.33 -3.77
N PHE A 49 6.01 -1.08 -4.20
CA PHE A 49 6.93 -1.78 -3.30
C PHE A 49 8.39 -1.56 -3.75
N PHE A 50 9.28 -1.41 -2.79
CA PHE A 50 10.72 -1.35 -3.00
C PHE A 50 11.33 -2.71 -2.66
N ASP A 51 11.65 -3.52 -3.67
CA ASP A 51 12.28 -4.83 -3.47
C ASP A 51 13.79 -4.66 -3.23
N VAL A 52 14.15 -4.42 -1.96
CA VAL A 52 15.55 -4.31 -1.55
C VAL A 52 16.08 -5.71 -1.22
N ARG A 53 17.08 -6.15 -2.00
CA ARG A 53 17.71 -7.47 -1.83
C ARG A 53 19.19 -7.36 -1.52
N ASP A 54 19.70 -8.32 -0.75
CA ASP A 54 21.12 -8.49 -0.49
C ASP A 54 21.86 -9.10 -1.72
N GLN A 55 23.18 -9.28 -1.60
CA GLN A 55 24.00 -9.91 -2.65
C GLN A 55 23.57 -11.35 -2.96
N ALA A 56 22.91 -12.04 -2.03
CA ALA A 56 22.36 -13.38 -2.20
C ALA A 56 20.92 -13.38 -2.76
N LYS A 57 20.41 -12.23 -3.20
CA LYS A 57 19.04 -12.03 -3.71
C LYS A 57 17.94 -12.34 -2.68
N LYS A 58 18.25 -12.31 -1.39
CA LYS A 58 17.27 -12.41 -0.30
C LYS A 58 16.76 -11.03 0.07
N HIS A 59 15.51 -10.94 0.53
CA HIS A 59 14.97 -9.69 1.02
C HIS A 59 15.77 -9.19 2.22
N VAL A 60 16.13 -7.91 2.20
CA VAL A 60 16.70 -7.25 3.37
C VAL A 60 15.60 -7.16 4.43
N THR A 61 15.92 -7.61 5.64
CA THR A 61 14.96 -7.69 6.76
C THR A 61 15.06 -6.51 7.72
N SER A 62 16.14 -5.72 7.65
CA SER A 62 16.30 -4.49 8.42
C SER A 62 17.23 -3.52 7.70
N PHE A 63 16.95 -2.23 7.83
CA PHE A 63 17.96 -1.20 7.58
C PHE A 63 18.78 -1.03 8.86
N ASN A 64 20.01 -0.50 8.78
CA ASN A 64 21.03 -0.44 9.84
C ASN A 64 20.64 0.38 11.11
N GLY A 65 19.43 0.21 11.64
CA GLY A 65 18.78 1.02 12.66
C GLY A 65 18.43 2.45 12.23
N ALA A 66 19.01 2.94 11.13
CA ALA A 66 18.79 4.27 10.63
C ALA A 66 17.42 4.39 9.96
N PRO A 67 16.66 5.45 10.26
CA PRO A 67 15.37 5.66 9.63
C PRO A 67 15.52 6.13 8.20
N MET A 68 14.63 5.64 7.35
CA MET A 68 14.52 6.04 5.95
C MET A 68 13.20 6.74 5.68
N PHE A 69 13.24 7.62 4.68
CA PHE A 69 12.06 8.31 4.17
C PHE A 69 11.58 7.60 2.93
N ILE A 70 10.32 7.20 2.93
CA ILE A 70 9.70 6.53 1.80
C ILE A 70 8.61 7.44 1.26
N GLN A 71 8.66 7.70 -0.04
CA GLN A 71 7.58 8.31 -0.79
C GLN A 71 6.75 7.20 -1.41
N VAL A 72 5.46 7.16 -1.08
CA VAL A 72 4.51 6.21 -1.66
C VAL A 72 3.40 7.00 -2.33
N THR A 73 3.04 6.59 -3.54
CA THR A 73 1.99 7.24 -4.33
C THR A 73 0.65 7.18 -3.62
N TYR A 74 -0.08 8.28 -3.66
CA TYR A 74 -1.36 8.48 -3.01
C TYR A 74 -2.38 9.00 -4.02
N LYS A 75 -3.47 8.26 -4.18
CA LYS A 75 -4.54 8.58 -5.14
C LYS A 75 -5.73 9.31 -4.51
N GLY A 76 -5.68 9.59 -3.21
CA GLY A 76 -6.75 10.28 -2.50
C GLY A 76 -6.60 11.80 -2.58
N ASN A 77 -7.60 12.50 -2.04
CA ASN A 77 -7.71 13.95 -2.13
C ASN A 77 -7.50 14.66 -0.78
N LYS A 78 -7.05 13.93 0.26
CA LYS A 78 -6.81 14.51 1.58
C LYS A 78 -5.52 15.31 1.59
N THR A 79 -5.57 16.47 2.21
CA THR A 79 -4.44 17.39 2.38
C THR A 79 -3.85 17.36 3.78
N ASP A 80 -4.53 16.71 4.73
CA ASP A 80 -4.13 16.64 6.13
C ASP A 80 -3.67 15.22 6.51
N LEU A 81 -2.49 15.12 7.14
CA LEU A 81 -1.89 13.86 7.58
C LEU A 81 -2.76 13.11 8.60
N SER A 82 -3.55 13.84 9.41
CA SER A 82 -4.47 13.23 10.37
C SER A 82 -5.55 12.40 9.70
N GLN A 83 -5.88 12.69 8.43
CA GLN A 83 -6.91 12.03 7.63
C GLN A 83 -6.39 10.89 6.76
N VAL A 84 -5.08 10.61 6.84
CA VAL A 84 -4.44 9.54 6.07
C VAL A 84 -3.86 8.50 7.01
N ASN A 85 -3.97 7.24 6.62
CA ASN A 85 -3.34 6.11 7.31
C ASN A 85 -2.37 5.42 6.35
N VAL A 86 -1.17 5.14 6.85
CA VAL A 86 -0.19 4.33 6.14
C VAL A 86 -0.07 3.01 6.88
N VAL A 87 -0.32 1.91 6.18
CA VAL A 87 -0.22 0.55 6.71
C VAL A 87 1.03 -0.09 6.12
N MET A 88 1.87 -0.64 6.99
CA MET A 88 3.04 -1.43 6.65
C MET A 88 2.74 -2.90 6.92
N ALA A 89 3.05 -3.76 5.95
CA ALA A 89 3.10 -5.20 6.15
C ALA A 89 4.52 -5.70 5.89
N ASN A 90 5.04 -6.57 6.76
CA ASN A 90 6.35 -7.18 6.53
C ASN A 90 6.32 -8.15 5.33
N TRP A 91 7.50 -8.59 4.87
CA TRP A 91 7.64 -9.39 3.65
C TRP A 91 6.88 -10.72 3.64
N ASP A 92 6.72 -11.35 4.81
CA ASP A 92 5.98 -12.61 4.97
C ASP A 92 4.50 -12.40 5.32
N LEU A 93 4.05 -11.14 5.41
CA LEU A 93 2.68 -10.72 5.75
C LEU A 93 2.19 -11.23 7.11
N SER A 94 3.12 -11.56 8.02
CA SER A 94 2.79 -11.98 9.39
C SER A 94 2.47 -10.82 10.32
N THR A 95 3.06 -9.65 10.08
CA THR A 95 2.77 -8.42 10.82
C THR A 95 2.22 -7.35 9.89
N ILE A 96 1.13 -6.72 10.32
CA ILE A 96 0.48 -5.63 9.60
C ILE A 96 0.17 -4.54 10.61
N GLU A 97 0.86 -3.42 10.52
CA GLU A 97 0.79 -2.33 11.49
C GLU A 97 0.61 -0.98 10.79
N SER A 98 0.03 -0.02 11.49
CA SER A 98 -0.06 1.36 11.00
C SER A 98 1.19 2.14 11.39
N VAL A 99 1.72 2.90 10.44
CA VAL A 99 2.81 3.85 10.70
C VAL A 99 2.29 4.92 11.68
N PRO A 100 3.03 5.20 12.77
CA PRO A 100 2.65 6.23 13.74
C PRO A 100 2.47 7.59 13.08
N ALA A 101 1.51 8.38 13.55
CA ALA A 101 1.26 9.73 13.01
C ALA A 101 2.48 10.65 13.15
N SER A 102 3.35 10.43 14.15
CA SER A 102 4.61 11.16 14.34
C SER A 102 5.65 10.88 13.25
N ASP A 103 5.52 9.76 12.55
CA ASP A 103 6.42 9.35 11.46
C ASP A 103 5.87 9.71 10.08
N LEU A 104 4.64 10.24 9.99
CA LEU A 104 4.10 10.83 8.77
C LEU A 104 4.64 12.26 8.61
N LEU A 105 5.19 12.57 7.45
CA LEU A 105 5.91 13.83 7.22
C LEU A 105 5.16 14.76 6.28
N MET A 106 4.56 14.21 5.22
CA MET A 106 3.89 15.02 4.20
C MET A 106 2.85 14.21 3.45
N VAL A 107 1.73 14.85 3.09
CA VAL A 107 0.79 14.36 2.08
C VAL A 107 0.61 15.41 1.00
N ILE A 108 0.66 14.97 -0.24
CA ILE A 108 0.20 15.72 -1.40
C ILE A 108 -0.96 14.93 -2.00
N PRO A 109 -2.17 15.52 -2.09
CA PRO A 109 -3.30 14.84 -2.73
C PRO A 109 -3.05 14.65 -4.21
N ALA A 110 -3.68 13.64 -4.80
CA ALA A 110 -3.74 13.51 -6.25
C ALA A 110 -4.57 14.64 -6.86
N SER A 111 -4.19 15.03 -8.08
CA SER A 111 -4.95 15.93 -8.94
C SER A 111 -5.41 15.18 -10.19
N ASP A 112 -6.23 15.83 -11.01
CA ASP A 112 -6.67 15.25 -12.30
C ASP A 112 -5.50 15.05 -13.28
N GLU A 113 -4.37 15.72 -13.04
CA GLU A 113 -3.20 15.72 -13.92
C GLU A 113 -2.02 14.91 -13.37
N SER A 114 -2.01 14.60 -12.07
CA SER A 114 -0.87 13.94 -11.43
C SER A 114 -1.25 13.14 -10.19
N ASP A 115 -0.54 12.04 -9.97
CA ASP A 115 -0.66 11.29 -8.74
C ASP A 115 -0.07 12.06 -7.56
N GLY A 116 -0.77 11.99 -6.43
CA GLY A 116 -0.27 12.49 -5.15
C GLY A 116 0.73 11.52 -4.52
N PHE A 117 1.22 11.88 -3.33
CA PHE A 117 2.08 10.99 -2.56
C PHE A 117 2.01 11.29 -1.06
N VAL A 118 2.41 10.32 -0.25
CA VAL A 118 2.70 10.50 1.17
C VAL A 118 4.15 10.15 1.41
N ILE A 119 4.83 10.99 2.19
CA ILE A 119 6.17 10.74 2.70
C ILE A 119 6.07 10.40 4.17
N PHE A 120 6.69 9.29 4.57
CA PHE A 120 6.77 8.86 5.96
C PHE A 120 8.12 8.23 6.26
N LYS A 121 8.40 8.09 7.56
CA LYS A 121 9.60 7.50 8.10
C LYS A 121 9.36 6.04 8.47
N THR A 122 10.31 5.17 8.16
CA THR A 122 10.33 3.77 8.64
C THR A 122 11.76 3.31 8.88
N THR A 123 11.94 2.33 9.78
CA THR A 123 13.20 1.62 10.01
C THR A 123 13.19 0.23 9.40
N GLU A 124 12.04 -0.24 8.92
CA GLU A 124 11.83 -1.60 8.44
C GLU A 124 11.33 -1.60 6.98
N PRO A 125 11.83 -2.53 6.16
CA PRO A 125 11.31 -2.75 4.81
C PRO A 125 10.02 -3.57 4.82
N GLY A 126 9.17 -3.32 3.83
CA GLY A 126 7.94 -4.09 3.64
C GLY A 126 7.07 -3.57 2.51
N TYR A 127 5.82 -4.00 2.51
CA TYR A 127 4.76 -3.48 1.67
C TYR A 127 4.08 -2.31 2.35
N PHE A 128 3.88 -1.22 1.61
CA PHE A 128 3.25 -0.01 2.13
C PHE A 128 1.98 0.29 1.36
N ILE A 129 0.91 0.60 2.09
CA ILE A 129 -0.40 0.95 1.53
C ILE A 129 -0.89 2.21 2.21
N ILE A 130 -1.34 3.17 1.41
CA ILE A 130 -1.93 4.41 1.90
C ILE A 130 -3.45 4.31 1.72
N ALA A 131 -4.19 4.70 2.77
CA ALA A 131 -5.64 4.79 2.74
C ALA A 131 -6.13 6.05 3.46
N ASP A 132 -7.25 6.57 3.00
CA ASP A 132 -7.98 7.61 3.73
C ASP A 132 -8.59 7.03 5.01
N LYS A 133 -8.65 7.83 6.07
CA LYS A 133 -9.36 7.49 7.31
C LYS A 133 -10.86 7.78 7.21
#